data_AF-A0A3P6CLV2-F1
#
_entry.id   AF-A0A3P6CLV2-F1
#
_cell.length_a   1.000
_cell.length_b   1.000
_cell.length_c   1.000
_cell.angle_alpha   90.00
_cell.angle_beta   90.00
_cell.angle_gamma   90.00
#
_symmetry.space_group_name_H-M   'P 1'
#
loop_
_entity.id
_entity.type
_entity.pdbx_description
1 polymer ?
#
loop_
_entity_poly.entity_id
_entity_poly.type
_entity_poly.pdbx_seq_one_letter_code
_entity_poly.pdbx_strand_id
1 'polypeptide(L)'
;MAAAKAGLVPWIIPSSSAATSSPLFSAAVKLPLRGRKAEKDVSVSVAFNPSGNFDISAFDSHDADTGKVEPPMPPTSGRYEVVIDNDSIQRLDLSPFQTATGITSPSSADPREYLDRSIGFTINYRRDDAGDPRELSEYPDIRLWFVRLDATYPWLPLLLDWRAGELARYAAMLVPHQMSLRMGVVFNPEALELFVMSKVFVVYPWLKRHAVPKPRLKTSDMARMLGFGIGDQLFDLIDQYDHYQTTTDSL
;
A
#
# COMPACT_ATOMS: atom_id res chain seq x y z
N MET A 1 -20.08 -24.07 59.39
CA MET A 1 -19.35 -25.31 59.04
C MET A 1 -19.73 -25.69 57.63
N ALA A 2 -18.90 -26.01 56.66
CA ALA A 2 -17.46 -26.11 56.38
C ALA A 2 -17.46 -26.51 54.88
N ALA A 3 -16.44 -26.47 54.04
CA ALA A 3 -15.15 -25.81 53.91
C ALA A 3 -14.82 -26.15 52.44
N ALA A 4 -14.40 -25.17 51.64
CA ALA A 4 -13.99 -25.41 50.27
C ALA A 4 -12.74 -26.30 50.23
N LYS A 5 -12.67 -27.26 49.31
CA LYS A 5 -11.44 -27.95 48.93
C LYS A 5 -11.26 -27.87 47.42
N ALA A 6 -10.22 -27.15 47.04
CA ALA A 6 -9.68 -27.06 45.70
C ALA A 6 -9.03 -28.41 45.30
N GLY A 7 -9.33 -28.87 44.08
CA GLY A 7 -8.62 -29.97 43.43
C GLY A 7 -7.64 -29.41 42.41
N LEU A 8 -6.34 -29.58 42.67
CA LEU A 8 -5.27 -29.39 41.70
C LEU A 8 -5.25 -30.55 40.71
N VAL A 9 -5.11 -30.26 39.42
CA VAL A 9 -4.62 -31.21 38.41
C VAL A 9 -3.43 -30.55 37.69
N PRO A 10 -2.24 -31.17 37.63
CA PRO A 10 -1.07 -30.57 37.04
C PRO A 10 -1.10 -30.71 35.51
N TRP A 11 -1.08 -29.59 34.80
CA TRP A 11 -0.77 -29.61 33.37
C TRP A 11 0.75 -29.70 33.17
N ILE A 12 1.15 -30.75 32.49
CA ILE A 12 2.50 -31.02 32.02
C ILE A 12 2.84 -29.98 30.94
N ILE A 13 3.93 -29.25 31.15
CA ILE A 13 4.51 -28.29 30.20
C ILE A 13 5.49 -29.05 29.30
N PRO A 14 5.37 -29.01 27.95
CA PRO A 14 6.50 -29.31 27.09
C PRO A 14 7.41 -28.08 27.05
N SER A 15 8.62 -28.26 27.55
CA SER A 15 9.75 -27.36 27.37
C SER A 15 10.13 -27.25 25.89
N SER A 16 10.00 -26.06 25.33
CA SER A 16 10.60 -25.70 24.04
C SER A 16 11.47 -24.49 24.24
N SER A 17 12.73 -24.63 23.81
CA SER A 17 13.85 -23.72 23.98
C SER A 17 13.52 -22.27 23.63
N ALA A 18 13.84 -21.36 24.53
CA ALA A 18 13.74 -19.92 24.32
C ALA A 18 14.72 -19.49 23.20
N ALA A 19 14.17 -19.15 22.04
CA ALA A 19 14.85 -18.31 21.06
C ALA A 19 14.68 -16.86 21.52
N THR A 20 15.78 -16.24 21.90
CA THR A 20 15.86 -14.84 22.33
C THR A 20 15.60 -13.92 21.13
N SER A 21 14.36 -13.49 20.91
CA SER A 21 14.05 -12.38 20.01
C SER A 21 14.20 -11.07 20.77
N SER A 22 15.28 -10.35 20.51
CA SER A 22 15.42 -8.96 20.97
C SER A 22 14.61 -8.05 20.03
N PRO A 23 13.80 -7.11 20.54
CA PRO A 23 13.19 -6.10 19.69
C PRO A 23 14.26 -5.04 19.38
N LEU A 24 14.67 -4.93 18.12
CA LEU A 24 15.57 -3.87 17.68
C LEU A 24 14.77 -2.61 17.32
N PHE A 25 14.18 -1.95 18.32
CA PHE A 25 14.02 -0.50 18.27
C PHE A 25 15.14 0.09 19.12
N SER A 26 16.33 0.20 18.52
CA SER A 26 17.44 0.92 19.15
C SER A 26 17.50 2.31 18.55
N ALA A 27 17.04 3.29 19.33
CA ALA A 27 17.31 4.70 19.09
C ALA A 27 18.81 4.93 19.32
N ALA A 28 19.54 5.41 18.32
CA ALA A 28 20.91 5.86 18.48
C ALA A 28 21.13 7.23 17.81
N VAL A 29 21.72 8.12 18.61
CA VAL A 29 21.99 9.53 18.38
C VAL A 29 23.12 9.74 17.34
N LYS A 30 23.00 10.84 16.59
CA LYS A 30 23.83 11.26 15.45
C LYS A 30 25.30 11.57 15.80
N LEU A 31 26.21 11.34 14.84
CA LEU A 31 27.50 12.05 14.73
C LEU A 31 27.70 12.58 13.28
N PRO A 32 28.45 13.68 13.06
CA PRO A 32 28.49 14.35 11.77
C PRO A 32 29.68 13.87 10.92
N LEU A 33 29.44 13.55 9.66
CA LEU A 33 30.50 13.43 8.65
C LEU A 33 30.10 14.10 7.33
N ARG A 34 31.10 14.75 6.76
CA ARG A 34 31.04 15.83 5.78
C ARG A 34 31.00 15.29 4.35
N GLY A 35 29.95 15.66 3.62
CA GLY A 35 29.96 16.02 2.20
C GLY A 35 30.38 14.98 1.16
N ARG A 36 29.39 14.34 0.53
CA ARG A 36 29.39 14.04 -0.92
C ARG A 36 28.00 14.37 -1.46
N LYS A 37 27.93 14.93 -2.68
CA LYS A 37 26.68 15.28 -3.36
C LYS A 37 25.81 14.03 -3.44
N ALA A 38 24.65 14.06 -2.78
CA ALA A 38 23.64 13.02 -2.90
C ALA A 38 23.11 13.04 -4.33
N GLU A 39 23.37 11.97 -5.09
CA GLU A 39 22.56 11.68 -6.27
C GLU A 39 21.11 11.54 -5.80
N LYS A 40 20.24 12.40 -6.32
CA LYS A 40 18.81 12.32 -6.06
C LYS A 40 18.30 11.11 -6.83
N ASP A 41 18.12 10.02 -6.12
CA ASP A 41 17.53 8.81 -6.67
C ASP A 41 16.03 9.06 -6.87
N VAL A 42 15.62 9.28 -8.12
CA VAL A 42 14.22 9.45 -8.49
C VAL A 42 13.81 8.18 -9.21
N SER A 43 13.31 7.18 -8.49
CA SER A 43 12.61 6.05 -9.12
C SER A 43 11.23 6.53 -9.55
N VAL A 44 11.14 7.01 -10.80
CA VAL A 44 9.94 7.65 -11.36
C VAL A 44 8.78 6.67 -11.56
N SER A 45 9.03 5.36 -11.67
CA SER A 45 7.98 4.38 -11.95
C SER A 45 8.40 2.94 -11.62
N VAL A 46 7.41 2.06 -11.41
CA VAL A 46 7.61 0.62 -11.18
C VAL A 46 6.91 -0.18 -12.27
N ALA A 47 7.62 -1.13 -12.87
CA ALA A 47 7.04 -2.10 -13.80
C ALA A 47 6.29 -3.19 -13.02
N PHE A 48 5.07 -3.51 -13.45
CA PHE A 48 4.22 -4.50 -12.81
C PHE A 48 3.39 -5.23 -13.87
N ASN A 49 3.35 -6.57 -13.79
CA ASN A 49 2.51 -7.40 -14.63
C ASN A 49 1.43 -8.08 -13.78
N PRO A 50 0.17 -7.60 -13.84
CA PRO A 50 -0.91 -8.15 -13.03
C PRO A 50 -1.21 -9.62 -13.32
N SER A 51 -1.04 -10.07 -14.57
CA SER A 51 -1.29 -11.46 -14.97
C SER A 51 -0.16 -12.40 -14.55
N GLY A 52 1.09 -11.91 -14.55
CA GLY A 52 2.27 -12.68 -14.18
C GLY A 52 2.40 -12.96 -12.68
N ASN A 53 1.62 -12.27 -11.84
CA ASN A 53 1.69 -12.43 -10.38
C ASN A 53 1.10 -13.76 -9.87
N PHE A 54 0.23 -14.41 -10.65
CA PHE A 54 -0.44 -15.67 -10.29
C PHE A 54 0.12 -16.88 -11.04
N ASP A 55 1.07 -16.67 -11.94
CA ASP A 55 1.68 -17.74 -12.70
C ASP A 55 2.85 -18.35 -11.90
N ILE A 56 2.56 -19.42 -11.15
CA ILE A 56 3.52 -20.13 -10.30
C ILE A 56 4.68 -20.71 -11.14
N SER A 57 4.51 -20.82 -12.46
CA SER A 57 5.58 -21.22 -13.40
C SER A 57 6.68 -20.16 -13.58
N ALA A 58 6.46 -18.91 -13.16
CA ALA A 58 7.48 -17.84 -13.24
C ALA A 58 8.72 -18.10 -12.37
N PHE A 59 8.63 -19.05 -11.43
CA PHE A 59 9.76 -19.51 -10.62
C PHE A 59 10.57 -20.63 -11.27
N ASP A 60 10.10 -21.23 -12.37
CA ASP A 60 10.73 -22.39 -12.98
C ASP A 60 10.96 -22.21 -14.49
N SER A 61 12.21 -22.45 -14.87
CA SER A 61 12.71 -22.71 -16.23
C SER A 61 13.04 -21.57 -17.20
N HIS A 62 14.07 -21.89 -17.96
CA HIS A 62 14.79 -21.13 -18.95
C HIS A 62 13.96 -20.98 -20.23
N ASP A 63 13.37 -19.82 -20.47
CA ASP A 63 13.06 -19.39 -21.84
C ASP A 63 13.46 -17.93 -22.04
N ALA A 64 14.18 -17.71 -23.14
CA ALA A 64 14.67 -16.42 -23.55
C ALA A 64 13.51 -15.61 -24.16
N ASP A 65 13.29 -14.41 -23.61
CA ASP A 65 12.56 -13.27 -24.18
C ASP A 65 11.01 -13.20 -24.05
N THR A 66 10.31 -14.20 -23.51
CA THR A 66 8.83 -14.17 -23.40
C THR A 66 8.25 -13.61 -22.09
N GLY A 67 9.08 -13.11 -21.16
CA GLY A 67 8.62 -12.74 -19.81
C GLY A 67 9.05 -11.36 -19.30
N LYS A 68 9.67 -10.50 -20.11
CA LYS A 68 10.11 -9.19 -19.62
C LYS A 68 8.92 -8.23 -19.56
N VAL A 69 8.64 -7.71 -18.38
CA VAL A 69 7.52 -6.79 -18.17
C VAL A 69 7.78 -5.47 -18.87
N GLU A 70 6.78 -5.00 -19.63
CA GLU A 70 6.88 -3.72 -20.31
C GLU A 70 7.07 -2.58 -19.30
N PRO A 71 7.95 -1.62 -19.60
CA PRO A 71 8.10 -0.46 -18.74
C PRO A 71 6.78 0.34 -18.69
N PRO A 72 6.46 0.95 -17.53
CA PRO A 72 5.26 1.77 -17.39
C PRO A 72 5.30 2.98 -18.33
N MET A 73 4.13 3.52 -18.64
CA MET A 73 4.03 4.74 -19.46
C MET A 73 4.69 5.92 -18.74
N PRO A 74 5.15 6.96 -19.46
CA PRO A 74 5.62 8.17 -18.81
C PRO A 74 4.52 8.81 -17.94
N PRO A 75 4.89 9.52 -16.86
CA PRO A 75 3.99 10.30 -16.03
C PRO A 75 2.98 11.13 -16.82
N THR A 76 1.72 11.16 -16.36
CA THR A 76 0.67 11.97 -16.95
C THR A 76 1.01 13.46 -16.81
N SER A 77 0.97 14.21 -17.91
CA SER A 77 1.20 15.66 -17.90
C SER A 77 0.19 16.39 -16.99
N GLY A 78 0.69 17.28 -16.13
CA GLY A 78 -0.16 18.04 -15.20
C GLY A 78 -0.62 17.25 -13.97
N ARG A 79 -0.03 16.08 -13.70
CA ARG A 79 -0.27 15.36 -12.46
C ARG A 79 0.22 16.16 -11.25
N TYR A 80 -0.41 15.92 -10.11
CA TYR A 80 0.00 16.45 -8.82
C TYR A 80 1.19 15.65 -8.31
N GLU A 81 2.33 16.31 -8.20
CA GLU A 81 3.57 15.67 -7.76
C GLU A 81 3.80 15.89 -6.27
N VAL A 82 3.72 14.80 -5.49
CA VAL A 82 4.00 14.82 -4.05
C VAL A 82 5.48 14.53 -3.84
N VAL A 83 6.23 15.55 -3.42
CA VAL A 83 7.66 15.41 -3.17
C VAL A 83 7.89 15.15 -1.68
N ILE A 84 8.48 14.01 -1.34
CA ILE A 84 8.87 13.66 0.04
C ILE A 84 10.37 13.45 0.13
N ASP A 85 10.92 13.64 1.32
CA ASP A 85 12.34 13.45 1.64
C ASP A 85 12.52 12.72 2.98
N ASN A 86 13.78 12.43 3.35
CA ASN A 86 14.08 11.74 4.61
C ASN A 86 13.45 12.42 5.84
N ASP A 87 13.41 13.75 5.90
CA ASP A 87 12.90 14.47 7.08
C ASP A 87 11.38 14.30 7.19
N SER A 88 10.68 14.38 6.06
CA SER A 88 9.24 14.11 5.96
C SER A 88 8.93 12.66 6.34
N ILE A 89 9.72 11.70 5.85
CA ILE A 89 9.57 10.27 6.11
C ILE A 89 9.78 9.96 7.60
N GLN A 90 10.88 10.43 8.20
CA GLN A 90 11.22 10.17 9.60
C GLN A 90 10.20 10.75 10.59
N ARG A 91 9.59 11.89 10.25
CA ARG A 91 8.55 12.53 11.07
C ARG A 91 7.14 12.03 10.73
N LEU A 92 7.03 11.11 9.77
CA LEU A 92 5.78 10.66 9.18
C LEU A 92 4.92 11.83 8.64
N ASP A 93 5.53 12.95 8.28
CA ASP A 93 4.83 14.20 7.98
C ASP A 93 4.05 14.10 6.68
N LEU A 94 2.73 14.30 6.74
CA LEU A 94 1.84 14.28 5.57
C LEU A 94 1.63 15.67 4.96
N SER A 95 2.21 16.73 5.51
CA SER A 95 2.10 18.08 4.97
C SER A 95 2.57 18.20 3.50
N PRO A 96 3.56 17.44 2.99
CA PRO A 96 3.89 17.47 1.56
C PRO A 96 2.74 16.98 0.68
N PHE A 97 2.07 15.89 1.10
CA PHE A 97 0.90 15.37 0.41
C PHE A 97 -0.25 16.39 0.44
N GLN A 98 -0.54 16.94 1.61
CA GLN A 98 -1.61 17.92 1.79
C GLN A 98 -1.37 19.21 1.01
N THR A 99 -0.13 19.69 0.96
CA THR A 99 0.24 20.91 0.23
C THR A 99 0.19 20.70 -1.27
N ALA A 100 0.76 19.59 -1.77
CA ALA A 100 0.80 19.30 -3.19
C ALA A 100 -0.60 19.05 -3.75
N THR A 101 -1.44 18.31 -3.02
CA THR A 101 -2.79 17.95 -3.50
C THR A 101 -3.86 18.93 -3.05
N GLY A 102 -3.68 19.70 -1.98
CA GLY A 102 -4.75 20.46 -1.35
C GLY A 102 -5.75 19.61 -0.54
N ILE A 103 -5.52 18.30 -0.39
CA ILE A 103 -6.38 17.39 0.38
C ILE A 103 -5.95 17.46 1.86
N THR A 104 -6.48 18.42 2.60
CA THR A 104 -6.04 18.70 3.97
C THR A 104 -6.70 17.82 5.04
N SER A 105 -7.92 17.32 4.79
CA SER A 105 -8.60 16.38 5.70
C SER A 105 -9.27 15.24 4.94
N PRO A 106 -9.20 13.98 5.43
CA PRO A 106 -9.93 12.85 4.87
C PRO A 106 -11.45 13.05 4.91
N SER A 107 -11.97 13.72 5.94
CA SER A 107 -13.41 13.91 6.15
C SER A 107 -14.01 15.01 5.28
N SER A 108 -13.18 15.94 4.81
CA SER A 108 -13.61 17.00 3.89
C SER A 108 -13.44 16.63 2.43
N ALA A 109 -12.93 15.42 2.15
CA ALA A 109 -12.62 15.04 0.79
C ALA A 109 -13.89 14.71 0.00
N ASP A 110 -14.27 15.60 -0.92
CA ASP A 110 -15.30 15.32 -1.91
C ASP A 110 -14.63 14.68 -3.14
N PRO A 111 -14.88 13.40 -3.46
CA PRO A 111 -14.34 12.77 -4.65
C PRO A 111 -14.67 13.54 -5.93
N ARG A 112 -15.78 14.29 -5.99
CA ARG A 112 -16.13 15.08 -7.18
C ARG A 112 -15.10 16.18 -7.47
N GLU A 113 -14.39 16.65 -6.45
CA GLU A 113 -13.33 17.64 -6.62
C GLU A 113 -12.00 16.98 -7.04
N TYR A 114 -11.80 15.71 -6.70
CA TYR A 114 -10.47 15.09 -6.74
C TYR A 114 -10.31 13.93 -7.73
N LEU A 115 -11.41 13.31 -8.20
CA LEU A 115 -11.34 12.14 -9.08
C LEU A 115 -10.71 12.41 -10.45
N ASP A 116 -10.64 13.67 -10.88
CA ASP A 116 -9.95 14.06 -12.11
C ASP A 116 -8.45 14.30 -11.89
N ARG A 117 -7.98 14.18 -10.63
CA ARG A 117 -6.57 14.31 -10.30
C ARG A 117 -5.85 13.01 -10.61
N SER A 118 -4.63 13.18 -11.09
CA SER A 118 -3.62 12.14 -11.18
C SER A 118 -2.50 12.52 -10.22
N ILE A 119 -2.11 11.63 -9.31
CA ILE A 119 -1.12 11.88 -8.26
C ILE A 119 0.07 10.94 -8.47
N GLY A 120 1.28 11.50 -8.42
CA GLY A 120 2.53 10.75 -8.37
C GLY A 120 3.39 11.17 -7.19
N PHE A 121 4.41 10.36 -6.86
CA PHE A 121 5.36 10.72 -5.80
C PHE A 121 6.80 10.78 -6.30
N THR A 122 7.51 11.82 -5.88
CA THR A 122 8.97 11.89 -5.99
C THR A 122 9.54 11.70 -4.60
N ILE A 123 10.29 10.62 -4.41
CA ILE A 123 10.85 10.24 -3.11
C ILE A 123 12.34 10.57 -3.11
N ASN A 124 12.70 11.75 -2.61
CA ASN A 124 14.09 12.18 -2.46
C ASN A 124 14.72 11.54 -1.21
N TYR A 125 14.95 10.23 -1.28
CA TYR A 125 15.49 9.46 -0.15
C TYR A 125 17.01 9.31 -0.24
N ARG A 126 17.71 9.89 0.72
CA ARG A 126 19.15 9.68 0.92
C ARG A 126 19.36 8.35 1.64
N ARG A 127 19.94 7.38 0.95
CA ARG A 127 20.35 6.08 1.50
C ARG A 127 21.54 6.29 2.44
N ASP A 128 21.58 5.54 3.54
CA ASP A 128 22.73 5.55 4.46
C ASP A 128 23.97 4.93 3.81
N ASP A 129 23.77 3.86 3.04
CA ASP A 129 24.78 3.25 2.18
C ASP A 129 24.40 3.45 0.71
N ALA A 130 25.28 4.10 -0.06
CA ALA A 130 25.07 4.34 -1.49
C ALA A 130 25.17 3.05 -2.32
N GLY A 131 25.79 1.99 -1.79
CA GLY A 131 25.88 0.67 -2.43
C GLY A 131 24.72 -0.26 -2.14
N ASP A 132 23.75 0.15 -1.31
CA ASP A 132 22.59 -0.67 -0.97
C ASP A 132 21.73 -0.92 -2.22
N PRO A 133 21.54 -2.18 -2.66
CA PRO A 133 20.85 -2.51 -3.90
C PRO A 133 19.33 -2.50 -3.76
N ARG A 134 18.79 -2.35 -2.55
CA ARG A 134 17.35 -2.42 -2.29
C ARG A 134 16.60 -1.32 -3.04
N GLU A 135 15.40 -1.66 -3.49
CA GLU A 135 14.45 -0.71 -4.06
C GLU A 135 13.76 0.10 -2.96
N LEU A 136 13.26 1.30 -3.30
CA LEU A 136 12.67 2.19 -2.27
C LEU A 136 11.50 1.54 -1.52
N SER A 137 10.74 0.66 -2.18
CA SER A 137 9.63 -0.08 -1.57
C SER A 137 10.06 -1.13 -0.56
N GLU A 138 11.35 -1.43 -0.44
CA GLU A 138 11.90 -2.38 0.52
C GLU A 138 12.39 -1.69 1.81
N TYR A 139 12.45 -0.34 1.85
CA TYR A 139 12.86 0.40 3.04
C TYR A 139 11.71 0.56 4.04
N PRO A 140 11.88 0.10 5.29
CA PRO A 140 10.78 0.03 6.25
C PRO A 140 10.22 1.40 6.67
N ASP A 141 11.06 2.44 6.72
CA ASP A 141 10.65 3.81 7.08
C ASP A 141 9.86 4.50 5.96
N ILE A 142 10.29 4.33 4.69
CA ILE A 142 9.51 4.76 3.52
C ILE A 142 8.14 4.10 3.56
N ARG A 143 8.12 2.76 3.69
CA ARG A 143 6.86 1.99 3.78
C ARG A 143 5.99 2.48 4.93
N LEU A 144 6.55 2.75 6.10
CA LEU A 144 5.81 3.25 7.26
C LEU A 144 5.14 4.60 6.97
N TRP A 145 5.80 5.50 6.23
CA TRP A 145 5.20 6.75 5.78
C TRP A 145 3.98 6.50 4.88
N PHE A 146 4.08 5.57 3.93
CA PHE A 146 2.95 5.17 3.08
C PHE A 146 1.84 4.45 3.87
N VAL A 147 2.16 3.64 4.88
CA VAL A 147 1.17 3.05 5.78
C VAL A 147 0.38 4.14 6.50
N ARG A 148 1.05 5.18 7.01
CA ARG A 148 0.35 6.33 7.62
C ARG A 148 -0.51 7.06 6.61
N LEU A 149 0.01 7.29 5.40
CA LEU A 149 -0.74 7.94 4.33
C LEU A 149 -2.01 7.15 3.99
N ASP A 150 -1.90 5.83 3.86
CA ASP A 150 -3.02 4.93 3.56
C ASP A 150 -4.04 4.87 4.68
N ALA A 151 -3.59 4.80 5.93
CA ALA A 151 -4.48 4.85 7.09
C ALA A 151 -5.24 6.18 7.18
N THR A 152 -4.63 7.27 6.71
CA THR A 152 -5.24 8.61 6.72
C THR A 152 -6.18 8.82 5.52
N TYR A 153 -5.78 8.39 4.32
CA TYR A 153 -6.50 8.57 3.07
C TYR A 153 -6.70 7.22 2.35
N PRO A 154 -7.55 6.32 2.88
CA PRO A 154 -7.58 4.93 2.41
C PRO A 154 -8.19 4.74 1.01
N TRP A 155 -8.86 5.77 0.47
CA TRP A 155 -9.38 5.84 -0.89
C TRP A 155 -8.37 6.40 -1.92
N LEU A 156 -7.20 6.86 -1.47
CA LEU A 156 -6.14 7.43 -2.32
C LEU A 156 -5.75 6.58 -3.54
N PRO A 157 -5.75 5.24 -3.50
CA PRO A 157 -5.43 4.42 -4.68
C PRO A 157 -6.20 4.80 -5.96
N LEU A 158 -7.40 5.37 -5.83
CA LEU A 158 -8.18 5.86 -6.98
C LEU A 158 -7.59 7.08 -7.70
N LEU A 159 -6.81 7.90 -7.00
CA LEU A 159 -6.30 9.17 -7.53
C LEU A 159 -4.87 9.07 -8.05
N LEU A 160 -4.25 7.88 -7.94
CA LEU A 160 -2.88 7.67 -8.37
C LEU A 160 -2.77 7.67 -9.90
N ASP A 161 -1.61 8.05 -10.42
CA ASP A 161 -1.29 7.96 -11.83
C ASP A 161 -1.10 6.48 -12.26
N TRP A 162 -2.20 5.77 -12.49
CA TRP A 162 -2.19 4.34 -12.79
C TRP A 162 -1.34 4.01 -14.02
N ARG A 163 -1.35 4.91 -15.02
CA ARG A 163 -0.61 4.74 -16.28
C ARG A 163 0.91 4.71 -16.06
N ALA A 164 1.38 5.51 -15.12
CA ALA A 164 2.79 5.59 -14.72
C ALA A 164 3.19 4.51 -13.70
N GLY A 165 2.31 3.54 -13.41
CA GLY A 165 2.58 2.48 -12.44
C GLY A 165 2.54 2.92 -10.98
N GLU A 166 2.01 4.11 -10.68
CA GLU A 166 1.97 4.63 -9.31
C GLU A 166 1.10 3.78 -8.37
N LEU A 167 0.03 3.18 -8.90
CA LEU A 167 -0.81 2.26 -8.12
C LEU A 167 -0.05 0.99 -7.70
N ALA A 168 0.73 0.40 -8.61
CA ALA A 168 1.55 -0.76 -8.30
C ALA A 168 2.67 -0.40 -7.32
N ARG A 169 3.32 0.75 -7.50
CA ARG A 169 4.34 1.24 -6.57
C ARG A 169 3.77 1.51 -5.18
N TYR A 170 2.58 2.12 -5.10
CA TYR A 170 1.88 2.34 -3.84
C TYR A 170 1.53 1.04 -3.14
N ALA A 171 1.01 0.05 -3.89
CA ALA A 171 0.76 -1.28 -3.35
C ALA A 171 2.07 -1.94 -2.85
N ALA A 172 3.19 -1.79 -3.56
CA ALA A 172 4.50 -2.31 -3.11
C ALA A 172 4.96 -1.72 -1.78
N MET A 173 4.58 -0.47 -1.46
CA MET A 173 4.87 0.11 -0.15
C MET A 173 4.09 -0.57 0.98
N LEU A 174 2.90 -1.11 0.70
CA LEU A 174 1.95 -1.60 1.70
C LEU A 174 1.89 -3.14 1.78
N VAL A 175 2.20 -3.82 0.68
CA VAL A 175 2.05 -5.27 0.52
C VAL A 175 3.42 -5.93 0.43
N PRO A 176 3.65 -7.08 1.11
CA PRO A 176 4.83 -7.90 0.89
C PRO A 176 5.03 -8.23 -0.60
N HIS A 177 6.23 -7.99 -1.10
CA HIS A 177 6.60 -8.21 -2.48
C HIS A 177 8.09 -8.56 -2.58
N GLN A 178 8.51 -8.95 -3.78
CA GLN A 178 9.89 -9.13 -4.19
C GLN A 178 10.14 -8.35 -5.48
N MET A 179 11.38 -7.91 -5.68
CA MET A 179 11.81 -7.25 -6.91
C MET A 179 12.46 -8.27 -7.85
N SER A 180 11.97 -8.32 -9.09
CA SER A 180 12.51 -9.15 -10.16
C SER A 180 13.01 -8.27 -11.30
N LEU A 181 14.26 -8.47 -11.73
CA LEU A 181 14.82 -7.77 -12.90
C LEU A 181 14.05 -8.06 -14.20
N ARG A 182 13.35 -9.19 -14.26
CA ARG A 182 12.53 -9.61 -15.40
C ARG A 182 11.07 -9.18 -15.23
N MET A 183 10.50 -9.48 -14.06
CA MET A 183 9.06 -9.36 -13.80
C MET A 183 8.65 -8.03 -13.15
N GLY A 184 9.61 -7.18 -12.77
CA GLY A 184 9.32 -5.99 -11.96
C GLY A 184 8.89 -6.38 -10.54
N VAL A 185 7.87 -5.72 -10.00
CA VAL A 185 7.30 -6.09 -8.69
C VAL A 185 6.52 -7.40 -8.80
N VAL A 186 6.82 -8.33 -7.91
CA VAL A 186 6.08 -9.59 -7.70
C VAL A 186 5.53 -9.60 -6.28
N PHE A 187 4.22 -9.50 -6.13
CA PHE A 187 3.54 -9.49 -4.84
C PHE A 187 3.34 -10.90 -4.28
N ASN A 188 3.35 -11.02 -2.96
CA ASN A 188 2.73 -12.17 -2.32
C ASN A 188 1.21 -12.16 -2.67
N PRO A 189 0.68 -13.23 -3.29
CA PRO A 189 -0.67 -13.21 -3.84
C PRO A 189 -1.75 -13.08 -2.77
N GLU A 190 -1.62 -13.77 -1.64
CA GLU A 190 -2.58 -13.72 -0.53
C GLU A 190 -2.61 -12.32 0.11
N ALA A 191 -1.44 -11.72 0.30
CA ALA A 191 -1.35 -10.38 0.87
C ALA A 191 -1.91 -9.32 -0.08
N LEU A 192 -1.69 -9.46 -1.39
CA LEU A 192 -2.25 -8.56 -2.39
C LEU A 192 -3.78 -8.70 -2.46
N GLU A 193 -4.31 -9.92 -2.37
CA GLU A 193 -5.75 -10.15 -2.32
C GLU A 193 -6.39 -9.45 -1.12
N LEU A 194 -5.84 -9.62 0.08
CA LEU A 194 -6.33 -8.93 1.28
C LEU A 194 -6.27 -7.42 1.15
N PHE A 195 -5.20 -6.89 0.56
CA PHE A 195 -5.08 -5.46 0.26
C PHE A 195 -6.18 -5.00 -0.69
N VAL A 196 -6.39 -5.69 -1.82
CA VAL A 196 -7.41 -5.32 -2.81
C VAL A 196 -8.81 -5.37 -2.19
N MET A 197 -9.14 -6.44 -1.46
CA MET A 197 -10.43 -6.55 -0.78
C MET A 197 -10.64 -5.41 0.23
N SER A 198 -9.62 -5.08 1.03
CA SER A 198 -9.65 -3.93 1.92
C SER A 198 -9.95 -2.63 1.17
N LYS A 199 -9.33 -2.41 -0.01
CA LYS A 199 -9.61 -1.23 -0.84
C LYS A 199 -11.01 -1.25 -1.43
N VAL A 200 -11.55 -2.38 -1.86
CA VAL A 200 -12.94 -2.47 -2.33
C VAL A 200 -13.92 -2.04 -1.24
N PHE A 201 -13.74 -2.53 0.00
CA PHE A 201 -14.61 -2.19 1.13
C PHE A 201 -14.53 -0.72 1.56
N VAL A 202 -13.44 -0.01 1.25
CA VAL A 202 -13.33 1.43 1.50
C VAL A 202 -13.87 2.24 0.34
N VAL A 203 -13.39 1.94 -0.86
CA VAL A 203 -13.56 2.78 -2.05
C VAL A 203 -15.00 2.76 -2.53
N TYR A 204 -15.63 1.59 -2.61
CA TYR A 204 -16.98 1.49 -3.14
C TYR A 204 -18.01 2.26 -2.28
N PRO A 205 -18.09 2.06 -0.95
CA PRO A 205 -18.97 2.86 -0.09
C PRO A 205 -18.62 4.34 -0.09
N TRP A 206 -17.33 4.71 -0.17
CA TRP A 206 -16.92 6.11 -0.27
C TRP A 206 -17.47 6.76 -1.55
N LEU A 207 -17.27 6.15 -2.71
CA LEU A 207 -17.82 6.66 -3.98
C LEU A 207 -19.35 6.78 -3.94
N LYS A 208 -20.05 5.80 -3.36
CA LYS A 208 -21.51 5.82 -3.20
C LYS A 208 -21.99 6.98 -2.32
N ARG A 209 -21.40 7.16 -1.13
CA ARG A 209 -21.79 8.21 -0.18
C ARG A 209 -21.68 9.61 -0.79
N HIS A 210 -20.75 9.79 -1.71
CA HIS A 210 -20.53 11.04 -2.43
C HIS A 210 -21.25 11.11 -3.80
N ALA A 211 -22.16 10.17 -4.08
CA ALA A 211 -22.96 10.11 -5.30
C ALA A 211 -22.14 10.13 -6.60
N VAL A 212 -20.95 9.52 -6.59
CA VAL A 212 -20.10 9.43 -7.77
C VAL A 212 -20.74 8.47 -8.79
N PRO A 213 -20.83 8.84 -10.09
CA PRO A 213 -21.36 7.96 -11.11
C PRO A 213 -20.55 6.66 -11.27
N LYS A 214 -21.25 5.54 -11.47
CA LYS A 214 -20.66 4.21 -11.73
C LYS A 214 -19.62 3.77 -10.68
N PRO A 215 -19.97 3.75 -9.38
CA PRO A 215 -19.02 3.44 -8.31
C PRO A 215 -18.46 2.00 -8.40
N ARG A 216 -19.28 1.03 -8.84
CA ARG A 216 -18.84 -0.35 -9.09
C ARG A 216 -17.75 -0.40 -10.16
N LEU A 217 -17.97 0.23 -11.31
CA LEU A 217 -17.01 0.26 -12.42
C LEU A 217 -15.65 0.84 -11.99
N LYS A 218 -15.65 2.02 -11.36
CA LYS A 218 -14.41 2.67 -10.89
C LYS A 218 -13.64 1.80 -9.88
N THR A 219 -14.36 1.16 -8.96
CA THR A 219 -13.76 0.26 -7.97
C THR A 219 -13.18 -0.99 -8.64
N SER A 220 -13.92 -1.58 -9.57
CA SER A 220 -13.47 -2.74 -10.34
C SER A 220 -12.28 -2.43 -11.26
N ASP A 221 -12.23 -1.23 -11.85
CA ASP A 221 -11.10 -0.80 -12.67
C ASP A 221 -9.82 -0.67 -11.83
N MET A 222 -9.92 -0.09 -10.63
CA MET A 222 -8.80 -0.04 -9.67
C MET A 222 -8.31 -1.45 -9.30
N ALA A 223 -9.22 -2.36 -8.96
CA ALA A 223 -8.85 -3.74 -8.65
C ALA A 223 -8.23 -4.48 -9.85
N ARG A 224 -8.75 -4.23 -11.05
CA ARG A 224 -8.24 -4.82 -12.30
C ARG A 224 -6.81 -4.39 -12.59
N MET A 225 -6.45 -3.14 -12.28
CA MET A 225 -5.07 -2.66 -12.39
C MET A 225 -4.09 -3.43 -11.50
N LEU A 226 -4.59 -4.07 -10.42
CA LEU A 226 -3.82 -4.94 -9.53
C LEU A 226 -3.99 -6.43 -9.85
N GLY A 227 -4.67 -6.78 -10.95
CA GLY A 227 -4.88 -8.16 -11.41
C GLY A 227 -6.12 -8.86 -10.89
N PHE A 228 -7.06 -8.13 -10.27
CA PHE A 228 -8.27 -8.74 -9.69
C PHE A 228 -9.54 -8.36 -10.46
N GLY A 229 -10.36 -9.36 -10.76
CA GLY A 229 -11.74 -9.18 -11.19
C GLY A 229 -12.67 -9.21 -9.97
N ILE A 230 -13.43 -8.14 -9.76
CA ILE A 230 -14.42 -8.08 -8.68
C ILE A 230 -15.80 -8.42 -9.25
N GLY A 231 -16.43 -9.47 -8.71
CA GLY A 231 -17.77 -9.89 -9.09
C GLY A 231 -18.86 -9.01 -8.48
N ASP A 232 -19.97 -8.84 -9.20
CA ASP A 232 -21.09 -7.99 -8.78
C ASP A 232 -21.70 -8.38 -7.42
N GLN A 233 -21.65 -9.68 -7.10
CA GLN A 233 -22.16 -10.23 -5.84
C GLN A 233 -21.50 -9.60 -4.60
N LEU A 234 -20.21 -9.24 -4.67
CA LEU A 234 -19.54 -8.59 -3.55
C LEU A 234 -20.11 -7.19 -3.30
N PHE A 235 -20.39 -6.44 -4.36
CA PHE A 235 -21.01 -5.12 -4.22
C PHE A 235 -22.43 -5.23 -3.68
N ASP A 236 -23.19 -6.24 -4.11
CA ASP A 236 -24.53 -6.50 -3.58
C ASP A 236 -24.50 -6.80 -2.07
N LEU A 237 -23.51 -7.56 -1.60
CA LEU A 237 -23.31 -7.85 -0.16
C LEU A 237 -22.98 -6.58 0.64
N ILE A 238 -22.10 -5.72 0.10
CA ILE A 238 -21.77 -4.44 0.74
C ILE A 238 -23.00 -3.54 0.83
N ASP A 239 -23.79 -3.46 -0.25
CA ASP A 239 -25.01 -2.66 -0.31
C ASP A 239 -26.04 -3.13 0.72
N GLN A 240 -26.23 -4.43 0.87
CA GLN A 240 -27.15 -5.00 1.85
C GLN A 240 -26.80 -4.56 3.28
N TYR A 241 -25.52 -4.62 3.65
CA TYR A 241 -25.09 -4.25 5.00
C TYR A 241 -25.32 -2.77 5.32
N ASP A 242 -24.99 -1.87 4.38
CA ASP A 242 -25.22 -0.43 4.55
C ASP A 242 -26.72 -0.12 4.78
N HIS A 243 -27.62 -0.82 4.10
CA HIS A 243 -29.07 -0.65 4.29
C HIS A 243 -29.55 -1.06 5.68
N TYR A 244 -28.98 -2.13 6.27
CA TYR A 244 -29.33 -2.55 7.62
C TYR A 244 -28.97 -1.48 8.66
N GLN A 245 -27.79 -0.83 8.56
CA GLN A 245 -27.39 0.20 9.52
C GLN A 245 -28.29 1.45 9.49
N THR A 246 -28.66 1.92 8.29
CA THR A 246 -29.57 3.09 8.17
C THR A 246 -30.97 2.84 8.75
N THR A 247 -31.42 1.59 8.77
CA THR A 247 -32.75 1.22 9.30
C THR A 247 -32.75 1.08 10.82
N THR A 248 -31.62 0.69 11.43
CA THR A 248 -31.49 0.59 12.89
C THR A 248 -31.21 1.93 13.58
N ASP A 249 -30.54 2.87 12.91
CA ASP A 249 -30.26 4.20 13.48
C ASP A 249 -31.46 5.16 13.42
N SER A 250 -32.57 4.75 12.79
CA SER A 250 -33.80 5.53 12.63
C SER A 250 -34.95 5.06 13.55
N LEU A 251 -34.65 4.19 14.53
CA LEU A 251 -35.54 3.72 15.60
C LEU A 251 -35.05 4.18 16.97
#